data_AF-A0A502F0R4-F1
#
_entry.id   AF-A0A502F0R4-F1
#
_cell.length_a   1.000
_cell.length_b   1.000
_cell.length_c   1.000
_cell.angle_alpha   90.00
_cell.angle_beta   90.00
_cell.angle_gamma   90.00
#
_symmetry.space_group_name_H-M   'P 1'
#
loop_
_entity.id
_entity.type
_entity.pdbx_description
1 polymer ?
#
loop_
_entity_poly.entity_id
_entity_poly.type
_entity_poly.pdbx_seq_one_letter_code
_entity_poly.pdbx_strand_id
1 'polypeptide(L)'
;MDKSVNDIKALIDNFNAELEKHLPALEKEVDRIISEKCTDNSTIEFLLDNLLSLTILGVGDALYIKLVDYYKTVDTEGALFYWNRYDSQDE
;
A
#
# COMPACT_ATOMS: atom_id res chain seq x y z
N MET A 1 -17.75 14.97 27.53
CA MET A 1 -17.58 14.79 26.07
C MET A 1 -16.11 14.58 25.70
N ASP A 2 -15.16 15.19 26.42
CA ASP A 2 -13.71 15.07 26.13
C ASP A 2 -13.08 13.68 26.32
N LYS A 3 -13.57 12.86 27.27
CA LYS A 3 -12.93 11.57 27.56
C LYS A 3 -13.04 10.59 26.38
N SER A 4 -14.21 10.46 25.78
CA SER A 4 -14.42 9.56 24.63
C SER A 4 -13.66 10.02 23.37
N VAL A 5 -13.52 11.32 23.16
CA VAL A 5 -12.73 11.86 22.03
C VAL A 5 -11.24 11.57 22.23
N ASN A 6 -10.74 11.72 23.46
CA ASN A 6 -9.35 11.39 23.79
C ASN A 6 -9.07 9.88 23.68
N ASP A 7 -10.02 9.03 24.09
CA ASP A 7 -9.90 7.58 23.96
C ASP A 7 -9.86 7.16 22.49
N ILE A 8 -10.70 7.77 21.62
CA ILE A 8 -10.67 7.54 20.17
C ILE A 8 -9.34 8.01 19.57
N LYS A 9 -8.84 9.18 19.97
CA LYS A 9 -7.57 9.70 19.47
C LYS A 9 -6.40 8.78 19.85
N ALA A 10 -6.34 8.34 21.11
CA ALA A 10 -5.32 7.39 21.55
C ALA A 10 -5.39 6.06 20.79
N LEU A 11 -6.59 5.60 20.44
CA LEU A 11 -6.79 4.39 19.66
C LEU A 11 -6.29 4.55 18.22
N ILE A 12 -6.55 5.70 17.59
CA ILE A 12 -6.03 6.06 16.25
C ILE A 12 -4.51 6.18 16.28
N ASP A 13 -3.94 6.89 17.26
CA ASP A 13 -2.49 7.09 17.38
C ASP A 13 -1.77 5.74 17.57
N ASN A 14 -2.33 4.85 18.40
CA ASN A 14 -1.75 3.54 18.64
C ASN A 14 -1.88 2.61 17.43
N PHE A 15 -2.98 2.71 16.68
CA PHE A 15 -3.17 2.01 15.41
C PHE A 15 -2.14 2.47 14.36
N ASN A 16 -1.95 3.79 14.21
CA ASN A 16 -0.95 4.35 13.30
C ASN A 16 0.47 3.93 13.68
N ALA A 17 0.82 3.96 14.97
CA ALA A 17 2.13 3.52 15.44
C ALA A 17 2.40 2.03 15.16
N GLU A 18 1.37 1.18 15.21
CA GLU A 18 1.53 -0.24 14.88
C GLU A 18 1.66 -0.46 13.37
N LEU A 19 0.88 0.26 12.57
CA LEU A 19 1.03 0.28 11.10
C LEU A 19 2.43 0.70 10.67
N GLU A 20 2.96 1.77 11.27
CA GLU A 20 4.31 2.26 10.98
C GLU A 20 5.40 1.21 11.26
N LYS A 21 5.22 0.34 12.26
CA LYS A 21 6.18 -0.75 12.52
C LYS A 21 6.20 -1.81 11.43
N HIS A 22 5.09 -1.99 10.72
CA HIS A 22 4.96 -2.99 9.66
C HIS A 22 5.34 -2.44 8.27
N LEU A 23 5.34 -1.12 8.07
CA LEU A 23 5.76 -0.48 6.82
C LEU A 23 7.16 -0.92 6.34
N PRO A 24 8.21 -1.00 7.20
CA PRO A 24 9.53 -1.46 6.77
C PRO A 24 9.54 -2.91 6.24
N ALA A 25 8.63 -3.77 6.72
CA ALA A 25 8.52 -5.14 6.21
C ALA A 25 7.90 -5.16 4.81
N LEU A 26 6.87 -4.33 4.58
CA LEU A 26 6.26 -4.14 3.26
C LEU A 26 7.24 -3.52 2.26
N GLU A 27 8.03 -2.53 2.69
CA GLU A 27 9.06 -1.92 1.86
C GLU A 27 10.09 -2.95 1.39
N LYS A 28 10.57 -3.80 2.31
CA LYS A 28 11.49 -4.90 1.96
C LYS A 28 10.87 -5.88 0.97
N GLU A 29 9.58 -6.17 1.09
CA GLU A 29 8.90 -7.09 0.18
C GLU A 29 8.75 -6.48 -1.23
N VAL A 30 8.38 -5.20 -1.32
CA VAL A 30 8.37 -4.46 -2.60
C VAL A 30 9.77 -4.43 -3.22
N ASP A 31 10.79 -4.11 -2.44
CA ASP A 31 12.19 -4.12 -2.89
C ASP A 31 12.66 -5.50 -3.34
N ARG A 32 12.21 -6.55 -2.67
CA ARG A 32 12.49 -7.94 -3.04
C ARG A 32 11.89 -8.27 -4.40
N ILE A 33 10.60 -7.99 -4.61
CA ILE A 33 9.92 -8.20 -5.90
C ILE A 33 10.68 -7.51 -7.04
N ILE A 34 11.05 -6.24 -6.84
CA ILE A 34 11.73 -5.43 -7.86
C ILE A 34 13.14 -5.94 -8.13
N SER A 35 13.92 -6.22 -7.07
CA SER A 35 15.31 -6.65 -7.19
C SER A 35 15.45 -8.05 -7.78
N GLU A 36 14.56 -8.98 -7.42
CA GLU A 36 14.48 -10.33 -7.98
C GLU A 36 13.86 -10.35 -9.38
N LYS A 37 13.34 -9.20 -9.85
CA LYS A 37 12.61 -9.07 -11.12
C LYS A 37 11.47 -10.09 -11.24
N CYS A 38 10.70 -10.26 -10.17
CA CYS A 38 9.57 -11.18 -10.17
C CYS A 38 8.55 -10.76 -11.24
N THR A 39 8.18 -11.67 -12.12
CA THR A 39 7.19 -11.44 -13.19
C THR A 39 5.90 -12.22 -12.96
N ASP A 40 5.70 -12.78 -11.77
CA ASP A 40 4.45 -13.46 -11.43
C ASP A 40 3.37 -12.42 -11.09
N ASN A 41 2.43 -12.23 -12.02
CA ASN A 41 1.33 -11.29 -11.85
C ASN A 41 0.59 -11.54 -10.53
N SER A 42 0.28 -12.80 -10.20
CA SER A 42 -0.51 -13.13 -9.00
C SER A 42 0.14 -12.61 -7.71
N THR A 43 1.47 -12.76 -7.60
CA THR A 43 2.23 -12.24 -6.46
C THR A 43 2.23 -10.71 -6.40
N ILE A 44 2.41 -10.06 -7.55
CA ILE A 44 2.45 -8.58 -7.63
C ILE A 44 1.07 -7.99 -7.32
N GLU A 45 0.02 -8.52 -7.95
CA GLU A 45 -1.37 -8.12 -7.76
C GLU A 45 -1.81 -8.31 -6.31
N PHE A 46 -1.46 -9.43 -5.68
CA PHE A 46 -1.74 -9.67 -4.26
C PHE A 46 -1.09 -8.60 -3.36
N LEU A 47 0.16 -8.22 -3.64
CA LEU A 47 0.82 -7.17 -2.86
C LEU A 47 0.21 -5.79 -3.15
N LEU A 48 -0.16 -5.51 -4.39
CA LEU A 48 -0.86 -4.28 -4.78
C LEU A 48 -2.23 -4.15 -4.10
N ASP A 49 -3.03 -5.22 -4.00
CA ASP A 49 -4.31 -5.20 -3.29
C ASP A 49 -4.15 -4.88 -1.80
N ASN A 50 -3.12 -5.46 -1.17
CA ASN A 50 -2.79 -5.18 0.22
C ASN A 50 -2.35 -3.73 0.40
N LEU A 51 -1.44 -3.24 -0.44
CA LEU A 51 -0.96 -1.85 -0.39
C LEU A 51 -2.10 -0.86 -0.66
N LEU A 52 -2.99 -1.12 -1.61
CA LEU A 52 -4.16 -0.29 -1.92
C LEU A 52 -5.12 -0.16 -0.74
N SER A 53 -5.24 -1.21 0.08
CA SER A 53 -6.06 -1.16 1.29
C SER A 53 -5.44 -0.25 2.36
N LEU A 54 -4.12 -0.09 2.34
CA LEU A 54 -3.38 0.77 3.26
C LEU A 54 -3.43 2.24 2.83
N THR A 55 -3.45 2.53 1.53
CA THR A 55 -3.55 3.92 1.02
C THR A 55 -4.84 4.61 1.48
N ILE A 56 -5.94 3.86 1.62
CA ILE A 56 -7.20 4.35 2.20
C ILE A 56 -7.02 4.87 3.63
N LEU A 57 -6.04 4.33 4.36
CA LEU A 57 -5.69 4.75 5.72
C LEU A 57 -4.64 5.87 5.75
N GLY A 58 -4.27 6.42 4.59
CA GLY A 58 -3.28 7.49 4.43
C GLY A 58 -1.83 7.02 4.58
N VAL A 59 -1.55 5.72 4.38
CA VAL A 59 -0.20 5.16 4.47
C VAL A 59 0.11 4.23 3.30
N GLY A 60 1.38 4.22 2.87
CA GLY A 60 1.85 3.25 1.87
C GLY A 60 1.75 3.71 0.42
N ASP A 61 1.30 4.94 0.13
CA ASP A 61 1.16 5.49 -1.23
C ASP A 61 2.46 5.40 -2.03
N ALA A 62 3.59 5.75 -1.41
CA ALA A 62 4.90 5.68 -2.06
C ALA A 62 5.29 4.24 -2.44
N LEU A 63 4.96 3.25 -1.58
CA LEU A 63 5.23 1.84 -1.85
C LEU A 63 4.30 1.30 -2.94
N TYR A 64 3.04 1.71 -2.91
CA TYR A 64 2.04 1.36 -3.91
C TYR A 64 2.46 1.87 -5.30
N ILE A 65 2.74 3.17 -5.43
CA ILE A 65 3.17 3.80 -6.69
C ILE A 65 4.43 3.11 -7.23
N LYS A 66 5.41 2.86 -6.35
CA LYS A 66 6.66 2.17 -6.72
C LYS A 66 6.41 0.78 -7.29
N LEU A 67 5.52 0.01 -6.67
CA LEU A 67 5.19 -1.34 -7.15
C LEU A 67 4.38 -1.29 -8.45
N VAL A 68 3.44 -0.34 -8.60
CA VAL A 68 2.70 -0.13 -9.86
C VAL A 68 3.65 0.22 -11.00
N ASP A 69 4.61 1.13 -10.78
CA ASP A 69 5.58 1.51 -11.79
C ASP A 69 6.46 0.34 -12.22
N TYR A 70 6.86 -0.52 -11.28
CA TYR A 70 7.53 -1.77 -11.62
C TYR A 70 6.62 -2.70 -12.42
N TYR A 71 5.37 -2.86 -11.98
CA TYR A 71 4.40 -3.76 -12.61
C TYR A 71 4.10 -3.36 -14.06
N LYS A 72 4.15 -2.07 -14.42
CA LYS A 72 4.03 -1.60 -15.81
C LYS A 72 5.02 -2.27 -16.77
N THR A 73 6.19 -2.69 -16.26
CA THR A 73 7.22 -3.37 -17.04
C THR A 73 6.94 -4.87 -17.26
N VAL A 74 6.03 -5.44 -16.47
CA VAL A 74 5.60 -6.85 -16.50
C VAL A 74 4.26 -6.98 -17.23
N ASP A 75 3.27 -6.20 -16.82
CA ASP A 75 1.92 -6.17 -17.37
C ASP A 75 1.39 -4.73 -17.37
N THR A 76 1.38 -4.11 -18.54
CA THR A 76 0.95 -2.72 -18.70
C THR A 76 -0.55 -2.54 -18.46
N GLU A 77 -1.39 -3.50 -18.85
CA GLU A 77 -2.84 -3.40 -18.66
C GLU A 77 -3.20 -3.58 -17.19
N GLY A 78 -2.60 -4.58 -16.53
CA GLY A 78 -2.75 -4.79 -15.09
C GLY A 78 -2.30 -3.56 -14.29
N ALA A 79 -1.14 -2.99 -14.61
CA ALA A 79 -0.66 -1.80 -13.92
C ALA A 79 -1.56 -0.57 -14.12
N LEU A 80 -2.14 -0.40 -15.32
CA LEU A 80 -3.12 0.67 -15.59
C LEU A 80 -4.40 0.48 -14.76
N PHE A 81 -4.88 -0.74 -14.62
CA PHE A 81 -6.03 -1.05 -13.78
C PHE A 81 -5.79 -0.65 -12.31
N TYR A 82 -4.63 -0.98 -11.76
CA TYR A 82 -4.26 -0.61 -10.39
C TYR A 82 -4.10 0.91 -10.24
N TRP A 83 -3.42 1.57 -11.18
CA TRP A 83 -3.31 3.03 -11.18
C TRP A 83 -4.68 3.72 -11.14
N ASN A 84 -5.62 3.28 -11.99
CA ASN A 84 -6.97 3.86 -12.02
C ASN A 84 -7.73 3.61 -10.71
N ARG A 85 -7.56 2.44 -10.09
CA ARG A 85 -8.18 2.17 -8.77
C ARG A 85 -7.66 3.11 -7.69
N TYR A 86 -6.36 3.38 -7.69
CA TYR A 86 -5.75 4.31 -6.75
C TYR A 86 -6.22 5.75 -6.99
N ASP A 87 -6.19 6.22 -8.24
CA ASP A 87 -6.64 7.56 -8.63
C ASP A 87 -8.13 7.80 -8.30
N SER A 88 -8.97 6.77 -8.43
CA SER A 88 -10.39 6.83 -8.08
C SER A 88 -10.68 6.88 -6.57
N GLN A 89 -9.68 6.77 -5.69
CA GLN A 89 -9.89 6.95 -4.24
C GLN A 89 -10.03 8.43 -3.84
N ASP A 90 -9.56 9.35 -4.69
CA ASP A 90 -9.59 10.80 -4.44
C ASP A 90 -10.86 11.51 -5.00
N GLU A 91 -11.80 10.76 -5.62
CA GLU A 91 -13.11 11.25 -6.12
C GLU A 91 -14.29 10.90 -5.19
#